data_AF-A0A497QFS4-F1
#
_entry.id   AF-A0A497QFS4-F1
#
_cell.length_a   1.000
_cell.length_b   1.000
_cell.length_c   1.000
_cell.angle_alpha   90.00
_cell.angle_beta   90.00
_cell.angle_gamma   90.00
#
_symmetry.space_group_name_H-M   'P 1'
#
loop_
_entity.id
_entity.type
_entity.pdbx_description
1 polymer ?
#
loop_
_entity_poly.entity_id
_entity_poly.type
_entity_poly.pdbx_seq_one_letter_code
_entity_poly.pdbx_strand_id
1 'polypeptide(L)'
;MERLGTSLGEAKVYRLLKGCPCLMDFGTERICVNNDNIIPVRVINIDVRSAQAALGETRTAPSKHHVGETRPCYGFVDVGRPDGWAYCALYDEPIVINGRRIPASDLEEAIEVVEFSRDKSEESCAPCIYKYLTTMGSIFEPELEPVEARRTLEAYVKHLTDKPDMGTEEPAEIYQKILRSHLRELLREKREWTRAINTMGGKSNLEDVETLLKLYQNVSRMEAVLHGQLLSLTERNSDEVRPSVIRRTAKNIVYLCEKIHEIGDKLLNEAVSTEVYRAIIEHKTNRQRIEAAVKSLLTTLEELLAPGGSASSGGTHSTTEATSE
;
A
#
# COMPACT_ATOMS: atom_id res chain seq x y z
N MET A 1 9.00 -13.84 -59.72
CA MET A 1 9.25 -12.52 -59.10
C MET A 1 8.19 -12.31 -58.04
N GLU A 2 8.41 -12.91 -56.86
CA GLU A 2 7.58 -12.68 -55.69
C GLU A 2 7.97 -11.33 -55.08
N ARG A 3 7.02 -10.41 -54.98
CA ARG A 3 7.19 -9.17 -54.22
C ARG A 3 6.86 -9.48 -52.77
N LEU A 4 7.91 -9.66 -51.97
CA LEU A 4 7.84 -9.62 -50.50
C LEU A 4 7.37 -8.23 -50.07
N GLY A 5 6.10 -8.14 -49.66
CA GLY A 5 5.59 -6.99 -48.93
C GLY A 5 6.12 -7.03 -47.50
N THR A 6 7.20 -6.32 -47.23
CA THR A 6 7.59 -5.94 -45.87
C THR A 6 6.56 -4.95 -45.34
N SER A 7 5.61 -5.44 -44.53
CA SER A 7 4.84 -4.57 -43.63
C SER A 7 5.81 -4.08 -42.55
N LEU A 8 6.39 -2.91 -42.76
CA LEU A 8 6.99 -2.12 -41.69
C LEU A 8 5.87 -1.83 -40.69
N GLY A 9 5.90 -2.52 -39.55
CA GLY A 9 5.00 -2.23 -38.44
C GLY A 9 5.16 -0.77 -38.03
N GLU A 10 4.05 -0.05 -37.93
CA GLU A 10 4.03 1.32 -37.47
C GLU A 10 4.71 1.40 -36.10
N ALA A 11 5.78 2.17 -36.01
CA ALA A 11 6.44 2.46 -34.75
C ALA A 11 5.44 3.19 -33.86
N LYS A 12 4.95 2.52 -32.81
CA LYS A 12 4.09 3.12 -31.79
C LYS A 12 4.86 4.28 -31.14
N VAL A 13 4.45 5.51 -31.39
CA VAL A 13 5.07 6.70 -30.79
C VAL A 13 4.59 6.80 -29.35
N TYR A 14 5.46 6.50 -28.40
CA TYR A 14 5.17 6.62 -26.97
C TYR A 14 5.38 8.06 -26.50
N ARG A 15 4.39 8.61 -25.77
CA ARG A 15 4.56 9.85 -25.02
C ARG A 15 4.88 9.47 -23.57
N LEU A 16 6.17 9.43 -23.27
CA LEU A 16 6.67 9.07 -21.93
C LEU A 16 6.92 10.32 -21.09
N LEU A 17 6.49 10.28 -19.83
CA LEU A 17 6.80 11.29 -18.83
C LEU A 17 7.56 10.66 -17.66
N LYS A 18 8.55 11.38 -17.13
CA LYS A 18 9.23 11.01 -15.88
C LYS A 18 8.38 11.50 -14.71
N GLY A 19 8.30 10.71 -13.64
CA GLY A 19 7.50 11.05 -12.47
C GLY A 19 6.31 10.12 -12.26
N CYS A 20 6.56 8.80 -12.22
CA CYS A 20 5.52 7.83 -11.89
C CYS A 20 4.96 8.10 -10.47
N PRO A 21 3.67 8.42 -10.30
CA PRO A 21 3.09 8.76 -8.99
C PRO A 21 3.07 7.55 -8.06
N CYS A 22 3.11 6.34 -8.60
CA CYS A 22 3.09 5.12 -7.81
C CYS A 22 4.44 4.78 -7.19
N LEU A 23 5.53 5.49 -7.52
CA LEU A 23 6.84 5.21 -6.94
C LEU A 23 6.98 5.91 -5.59
N MET A 24 7.11 5.14 -4.50
CA MET A 24 7.27 5.66 -3.16
C MET A 24 8.60 5.25 -2.54
N ASP A 25 9.23 6.19 -1.83
CA ASP A 25 10.45 5.99 -1.07
C ASP A 25 10.12 5.79 0.42
N PHE A 26 10.48 4.62 0.98
CA PHE A 26 10.34 4.29 2.39
C PHE A 26 11.73 4.08 3.01
N GLY A 27 12.45 5.18 3.20
CA GLY A 27 13.82 5.16 3.73
C GLY A 27 14.79 4.48 2.77
N THR A 28 15.16 3.22 3.04
CA THR A 28 16.12 2.46 2.21
C THR A 28 15.46 1.58 1.14
N GLU A 29 14.13 1.47 1.13
CA GLU A 29 13.38 0.65 0.16
C GLU A 29 12.51 1.54 -0.73
N ARG A 30 12.42 1.17 -2.00
CA ARG A 30 11.51 1.79 -2.96
C ARG A 30 10.40 0.82 -3.28
N ILE A 31 9.16 1.29 -3.28
CA ILE A 31 7.99 0.46 -3.59
C ILE A 31 7.15 1.10 -4.69
N CYS A 32 6.46 0.26 -5.46
CA CYS A 32 5.39 0.68 -6.35
C CYS A 32 4.06 0.46 -5.64
N VAL A 33 3.27 1.53 -5.52
CA VAL A 33 1.93 1.56 -4.94
C VAL A 33 0.79 1.53 -5.97
N ASN A 34 1.09 1.13 -7.21
CA ASN A 34 0.08 1.13 -8.27
C ASN A 34 -1.06 0.17 -7.95
N ASN A 35 -2.29 0.62 -8.16
CA ASN A 35 -3.51 -0.10 -7.78
C ASN A 35 -3.49 -0.51 -6.30
N ASP A 36 -2.88 0.32 -5.45
CA ASP A 36 -2.74 0.15 -4.01
C ASP A 36 -2.05 -1.17 -3.60
N ASN A 37 -1.27 -1.75 -4.51
CA ASN A 37 -0.39 -2.86 -4.21
C ASN A 37 0.84 -2.35 -3.45
N ILE A 38 1.59 -3.23 -2.79
CA ILE A 38 2.92 -2.88 -2.29
C ILE A 38 3.92 -3.81 -2.94
N ILE A 39 4.56 -3.30 -3.97
CA ILE A 39 5.51 -4.05 -4.78
C ILE A 39 6.90 -3.48 -4.54
N PRO A 40 7.85 -4.24 -3.95
CA PRO A 40 9.24 -3.81 -3.89
C PRO A 40 9.78 -3.57 -5.30
N VAL A 41 10.44 -2.43 -5.50
CA VAL A 41 11.06 -2.11 -6.79
C VAL A 41 12.53 -1.75 -6.67
N ARG A 42 13.30 -2.17 -7.68
CA ARG A 42 14.65 -1.66 -7.93
C ARG A 42 14.54 -0.55 -8.96
N VAL A 43 14.75 0.69 -8.52
CA VAL A 43 14.71 1.82 -9.44
C VAL A 43 15.96 1.87 -10.29
N ILE A 44 15.77 2.03 -11.59
CA ILE A 44 16.84 2.15 -12.57
C ILE A 44 16.73 3.55 -13.17
N ASN A 45 17.68 4.42 -12.80
CA ASN A 45 17.72 5.79 -13.29
C ASN A 45 18.30 5.83 -14.69
N ILE A 46 17.46 6.16 -15.67
CA ILE A 46 17.85 6.38 -17.06
C ILE A 46 17.20 7.67 -17.57
N ASP A 47 17.83 8.30 -18.57
CA ASP A 47 17.23 9.45 -19.24
C ASP A 47 16.05 9.03 -20.13
N VAL A 48 15.21 9.99 -20.53
CA VAL A 48 13.98 9.73 -21.30
C VAL A 48 14.26 9.07 -22.66
N ARG A 49 15.36 9.44 -23.34
CA ARG A 49 15.70 8.88 -24.65
C ARG A 49 16.15 7.42 -24.51
N SER A 50 16.97 7.15 -23.50
CA SER A 50 17.39 5.79 -23.12
C SER A 50 16.19 4.94 -22.68
N ALA A 51 15.20 5.53 -21.98
CA ALA A 51 13.95 4.87 -21.62
C ALA A 51 13.10 4.53 -22.85
N GLN A 52 12.95 5.46 -23.80
CA GLN A 52 12.22 5.20 -25.05
C GLN A 52 12.84 4.05 -25.84
N ALA A 53 14.17 4.00 -25.94
CA ALA A 53 14.88 2.90 -26.59
C ALA A 53 14.68 1.57 -25.85
N ALA A 54 14.88 1.55 -24.53
CA ALA A 54 14.74 0.34 -23.71
C ALA A 54 13.30 -0.20 -23.69
N LEU A 55 12.30 0.67 -23.65
CA LEU A 55 10.88 0.29 -23.57
C LEU A 55 10.29 -0.13 -24.92
N GLY A 56 10.88 0.32 -26.04
CA GLY A 56 10.52 -0.16 -27.38
C GLY A 56 10.82 -1.65 -27.59
N GLU A 57 11.83 -2.18 -26.88
CA GLU A 57 12.28 -3.57 -26.99
C GLU A 57 11.78 -4.47 -25.84
N THR A 58 11.43 -3.90 -24.68
CA THR A 58 11.31 -4.65 -23.41
C THR A 58 9.98 -4.46 -22.68
N ARG A 59 8.90 -4.03 -23.37
CA ARG A 59 7.59 -4.00 -22.73
C ARG A 59 7.19 -5.41 -22.32
N THR A 60 7.10 -5.64 -21.02
CA THR A 60 6.63 -6.92 -20.50
C THR A 60 5.11 -6.87 -20.53
N ALA A 61 4.48 -7.90 -21.10
CA ALA A 61 3.04 -8.10 -20.95
C ALA A 61 2.67 -8.02 -19.45
N PRO A 62 1.46 -7.57 -19.09
CA PRO A 62 1.04 -7.46 -17.70
C PRO A 62 1.30 -8.80 -16.99
N SER A 63 2.37 -8.83 -16.18
CA SER A 63 2.85 -10.08 -15.62
C SER A 63 2.05 -10.36 -14.35
N LYS A 64 1.53 -11.58 -14.25
CA LYS A 64 0.97 -12.08 -12.99
C LYS A 64 2.07 -11.96 -11.94
N HIS A 65 1.88 -11.08 -10.98
CA HIS A 65 2.89 -10.80 -9.96
C HIS A 65 3.07 -12.03 -9.08
N HIS A 66 4.29 -12.56 -8.99
CA HIS A 66 4.63 -13.54 -7.97
C HIS A 66 4.98 -12.78 -6.68
N VAL A 67 4.22 -13.07 -5.63
CA VAL A 67 4.28 -12.37 -4.35
C VAL A 67 5.71 -12.46 -3.77
N GLY A 68 6.40 -11.32 -3.63
CA GLY A 68 7.74 -11.23 -3.02
C GLY A 68 8.93 -11.03 -3.97
N GLU A 69 8.71 -10.83 -5.26
CA GLU A 69 9.78 -10.47 -6.21
C GLU A 69 10.00 -8.96 -6.32
N THR A 70 11.28 -8.54 -6.33
CA THR A 70 11.65 -7.13 -6.57
C THR A 70 11.59 -6.82 -8.07
N ARG A 71 10.72 -5.89 -8.47
CA ARG A 71 10.53 -5.51 -9.87
C ARG A 71 11.45 -4.35 -10.31
N PRO A 72 12.02 -4.34 -11.52
CA PRO A 72 12.63 -3.13 -12.06
C PRO A 72 11.59 -2.01 -12.22
N CYS A 73 11.97 -0.77 -11.94
CA CYS A 73 11.11 0.40 -12.15
C CYS A 73 11.94 1.54 -12.75
N TYR A 74 11.55 2.04 -13.92
CA TYR A 74 12.22 3.19 -14.54
C TYR A 74 11.62 4.53 -14.10
N GLY A 75 10.52 4.53 -13.33
CA GLY A 75 9.86 5.77 -12.88
C GLY A 75 9.15 6.54 -13.99
N PHE A 76 8.87 5.90 -15.14
CA PHE A 76 8.17 6.49 -16.29
C PHE A 76 6.73 6.02 -16.40
N VAL A 77 5.90 6.92 -16.91
CA VAL A 77 4.51 6.67 -17.31
C VAL A 77 4.33 6.94 -18.80
N ASP A 78 3.42 6.19 -19.42
CA ASP A 78 2.96 6.40 -20.79
C ASP A 78 1.59 7.09 -20.76
N VAL A 79 1.52 8.27 -21.35
CA VAL A 79 0.33 9.14 -21.43
C VAL A 79 -0.13 9.33 -22.88
N GLY A 80 0.54 8.68 -23.84
CA GLY A 80 0.30 8.87 -25.27
C GLY A 80 -0.81 8.00 -25.85
N ARG A 81 -1.61 7.34 -25.02
CA ARG A 81 -2.56 6.33 -25.47
C ARG A 81 -3.88 6.95 -25.95
N PRO A 82 -4.50 6.36 -26.98
CA PRO A 82 -5.74 6.89 -27.54
C PRO A 82 -6.93 6.76 -26.59
N ASP A 83 -6.84 5.92 -25.56
CA ASP A 83 -7.90 5.78 -24.55
C ASP A 83 -7.85 6.87 -23.47
N GLY A 84 -6.85 7.76 -23.50
CA GLY A 84 -6.76 8.93 -22.63
C GLY A 84 -6.33 8.63 -21.20
N TRP A 85 -5.89 7.41 -20.89
CA TRP A 85 -5.47 7.01 -19.54
C TRP A 85 -3.94 6.94 -19.43
N ALA A 86 -3.44 7.15 -18.22
CA ALA A 86 -2.03 6.95 -17.90
C ALA A 86 -1.72 5.48 -17.62
N TYR A 87 -0.54 5.03 -18.04
CA TYR A 87 -0.06 3.67 -17.88
C TYR A 87 1.35 3.60 -17.33
N CYS A 88 1.67 2.54 -16.60
CA CYS A 88 3.05 2.18 -16.29
C CYS A 88 3.80 1.92 -17.61
N ALA A 89 4.89 2.64 -17.85
CA ALA A 89 5.59 2.55 -19.12
C ALA A 89 6.19 1.15 -19.36
N LEU A 90 6.66 0.49 -18.29
CA LEU A 90 7.34 -0.81 -18.35
C LEU A 90 6.39 -2.02 -18.40
N TYR A 91 5.35 -2.02 -17.56
CA TYR A 91 4.47 -3.17 -17.38
C TYR A 91 3.14 -3.09 -18.13
N ASP A 92 2.89 -1.98 -18.83
CA ASP A 92 1.65 -1.78 -19.60
C ASP A 92 0.37 -1.86 -18.72
N GLU A 93 0.51 -1.63 -17.41
CA GLU A 93 -0.60 -1.62 -16.45
C GLU A 93 -1.18 -0.21 -16.35
N PRO A 94 -2.51 -0.03 -16.32
CA PRO A 94 -3.10 1.29 -16.08
C PRO A 94 -2.65 1.81 -14.71
N ILE A 95 -2.37 3.11 -14.64
CA ILE A 95 -2.12 3.77 -13.37
C ILE A 95 -3.45 3.89 -12.65
N VAL A 96 -3.54 3.26 -11.48
CA VAL A 96 -4.71 3.26 -10.62
C VAL A 96 -4.29 3.73 -9.25
N ILE A 97 -4.95 4.76 -8.74
CA ILE A 97 -4.74 5.26 -7.38
C ILE A 97 -6.11 5.28 -6.72
N ASN A 98 -6.22 4.71 -5.52
CA ASN A 98 -7.47 4.62 -4.79
C ASN A 98 -8.61 3.93 -5.56
N GLY A 99 -8.27 3.02 -6.49
CA GLY A 99 -9.25 2.34 -7.36
C GLY A 99 -9.76 3.16 -8.56
N ARG A 100 -9.26 4.39 -8.75
CA ARG A 100 -9.55 5.22 -9.92
C ARG A 100 -8.40 5.11 -10.93
N ARG A 101 -8.71 4.80 -12.19
CA ARG A 101 -7.77 4.97 -13.30
C ARG A 101 -7.42 6.44 -13.42
N ILE A 102 -6.14 6.77 -13.56
CA ILE A 102 -5.69 8.15 -13.67
C ILE A 102 -5.70 8.59 -15.14
N PRO A 103 -6.45 9.65 -15.50
CA PRO A 103 -6.39 10.23 -16.84
C PRO A 103 -4.99 10.74 -17.15
N ALA A 104 -4.58 10.65 -18.41
CA ALA A 104 -3.31 11.20 -18.89
C ALA A 104 -3.22 12.71 -18.62
N SER A 105 -4.32 13.44 -18.81
CA SER A 105 -4.41 14.89 -18.55
C SER A 105 -4.16 15.25 -17.09
N ASP A 106 -4.79 14.53 -16.15
CA ASP A 106 -4.68 14.80 -14.71
C ASP A 106 -3.23 14.56 -14.24
N LEU A 107 -2.58 13.52 -14.79
CA LEU A 107 -1.18 13.22 -14.49
C LEU A 107 -0.22 14.26 -15.09
N GLU A 108 -0.48 14.71 -16.31
CA GLU A 108 0.27 15.81 -16.94
C GLU A 108 0.19 17.09 -16.11
N GLU A 109 -1.02 17.49 -15.70
CA GLU A 109 -1.23 18.65 -14.84
C GLU A 109 -0.53 18.50 -13.49
N ALA A 110 -0.65 17.32 -12.85
CA ALA A 110 0.00 17.06 -11.56
C ALA A 110 1.53 17.19 -11.64
N ILE A 111 2.14 16.68 -12.71
CA ILE A 111 3.58 16.80 -12.95
C ILE A 111 3.96 18.27 -13.15
N GLU A 112 3.23 19.00 -14.01
CA GLU A 112 3.50 20.41 -14.28
C GLU A 112 3.40 21.28 -13.01
N VAL A 113 2.38 21.07 -12.18
CA VAL A 113 2.22 21.81 -10.92
C VAL A 113 3.35 21.51 -9.95
N VAL A 114 3.71 20.24 -9.78
CA VAL A 114 4.80 19.84 -8.88
C VAL A 114 6.13 20.41 -9.38
N GLU A 115 6.40 20.37 -10.68
CA GLU A 115 7.61 20.96 -11.28
C GLU A 115 7.64 22.49 -11.14
N PHE A 116 6.51 23.17 -11.30
CA PHE A 116 6.40 24.61 -11.15
C PHE A 116 6.63 25.08 -9.70
N SER A 117 6.20 24.27 -8.74
CA SER A 117 6.33 24.57 -7.30
C SER A 117 7.74 24.33 -6.72
N ARG A 118 8.69 23.83 -7.52
CA ARG A 118 10.02 23.41 -7.07
C ARG A 118 11.14 24.31 -7.60
N ASP A 119 12.19 24.49 -6.78
CA ASP A 119 13.47 25.00 -7.27
C ASP A 119 14.09 23.99 -8.25
N LYS A 120 14.69 24.51 -9.34
CA LYS A 120 15.12 23.78 -10.56
C LYS A 120 16.13 22.63 -10.37
N SER A 121 16.49 22.26 -9.14
CA SER A 121 17.53 21.26 -8.84
C SER A 121 17.01 19.92 -8.33
N GLU A 122 15.70 19.74 -8.10
CA GLU A 122 15.15 18.47 -7.61
C GLU A 122 14.36 17.71 -8.69
N GLU A 123 14.67 16.42 -8.87
CA GLU A 123 13.86 15.53 -9.71
C GLU A 123 12.39 15.50 -9.24
N SER A 124 11.45 15.26 -10.16
CA SER A 124 10.02 15.16 -9.89
C SER A 124 9.72 14.28 -8.66
N CYS A 125 9.12 14.84 -7.61
CA CYS A 125 8.77 14.10 -6.40
C CYS A 125 7.51 13.26 -6.63
N ALA A 126 7.70 11.97 -6.85
CA ALA A 126 6.61 11.02 -6.99
C ALA A 126 5.58 11.06 -5.83
N PRO A 127 5.98 11.20 -4.54
CA PRO A 127 5.02 11.40 -3.45
C PRO A 127 4.17 12.68 -3.59
N CYS A 128 4.74 13.74 -4.16
CA CYS A 128 4.06 15.02 -4.35
C CYS A 128 3.04 14.94 -5.48
N ILE A 129 3.39 14.25 -6.58
CA ILE A 129 2.46 13.98 -7.69
C ILE A 129 1.32 13.09 -7.21
N TYR A 130 1.63 12.04 -6.44
CA TYR A 130 0.63 11.18 -5.80
C TYR A 130 -0.33 12.00 -4.94
N LYS A 131 0.21 12.86 -4.05
CA LYS A 131 -0.59 13.74 -3.18
C LYS A 131 -1.51 14.64 -4.01
N TYR A 132 -0.97 15.33 -5.02
CA TYR A 132 -1.77 16.19 -5.89
C TYR A 132 -2.94 15.42 -6.55
N LEU A 133 -2.67 14.25 -7.13
CA LEU A 133 -3.69 13.43 -7.79
C LEU A 133 -4.77 12.96 -6.81
N THR A 134 -4.42 12.69 -5.55
CA THR A 134 -5.39 12.32 -4.51
C THR A 134 -6.21 13.51 -3.99
N THR A 135 -5.68 14.74 -4.07
CA THR A 135 -6.36 15.94 -3.59
C THR A 135 -7.25 16.57 -4.67
N MET A 136 -6.78 16.63 -5.92
CA MET A 136 -7.47 17.31 -7.03
C MET A 136 -8.41 16.39 -7.82
N GLY A 137 -8.20 15.07 -7.74
CA GLY A 137 -9.02 14.05 -8.37
C GLY A 137 -10.39 13.85 -7.71
N SER A 138 -11.18 14.92 -7.62
CA SER A 138 -12.64 14.98 -7.36
C SER A 138 -13.37 13.61 -7.27
N ILE A 139 -13.38 13.02 -6.07
CA ILE A 139 -14.55 12.38 -5.42
C ILE A 139 -14.35 12.57 -3.92
N PHE A 140 -15.30 13.28 -3.30
CA PHE A 140 -15.42 13.44 -1.86
C PHE A 140 -15.75 12.08 -1.22
N GLU A 141 -14.74 11.23 -0.99
CA GLU A 141 -14.86 10.34 0.17
C GLU A 141 -14.68 11.24 1.40
N PRO A 142 -15.71 11.41 2.23
CA PRO A 142 -15.58 12.21 3.44
C PRO A 142 -14.43 11.65 4.28
N GLU A 143 -13.68 12.56 4.88
CA GLU A 143 -12.71 12.17 5.90
C GLU A 143 -13.45 11.53 7.07
N LEU A 144 -12.74 10.69 7.82
CA LEU A 144 -13.29 10.24 9.09
C LEU A 144 -13.42 11.45 10.00
N GLU A 145 -14.61 11.68 10.53
CA GLU A 145 -14.80 12.63 11.62
C GLU A 145 -13.90 12.22 12.80
N PRO A 146 -13.44 13.14 13.66
CA PRO A 146 -12.52 12.82 14.75
C PRO A 146 -12.98 11.66 15.66
N VAL A 147 -14.30 11.52 15.85
CA VAL A 147 -14.92 10.42 16.60
C VAL A 147 -14.80 9.09 15.84
N GLU A 148 -14.98 9.09 14.52
CA GLU A 148 -14.87 7.92 13.66
C GLU A 148 -13.41 7.48 13.51
N ALA A 149 -12.49 8.44 13.38
CA ALA A 149 -11.04 8.20 13.37
C ALA A 149 -10.59 7.54 14.68
N ARG A 150 -11.07 8.06 15.83
CA ARG A 150 -10.81 7.45 17.14
C ARG A 150 -11.37 6.04 17.24
N ARG A 151 -12.62 5.82 16.82
CA ARG A 151 -13.26 4.48 16.84
C ARG A 151 -12.49 3.49 15.97
N THR A 152 -12.02 3.93 14.80
CA THR A 152 -11.20 3.14 13.88
C THR A 152 -9.87 2.73 14.51
N LEU A 153 -9.19 3.67 15.17
CA LEU A 153 -7.93 3.40 15.89
C LEU A 153 -8.13 2.45 17.07
N GLU A 154 -9.17 2.67 17.86
CA GLU A 154 -9.50 1.84 19.02
C GLU A 154 -9.81 0.40 18.60
N ALA A 155 -10.58 0.20 17.53
CA ALA A 155 -10.91 -1.11 16.99
C ALA A 155 -9.67 -1.91 16.58
N TYR A 156 -8.65 -1.24 16.04
CA TYR A 156 -7.39 -1.87 15.67
C TYR A 156 -6.49 -2.14 16.88
N VAL A 157 -6.24 -1.12 17.71
CA VAL A 157 -5.30 -1.17 18.83
C VAL A 157 -5.73 -2.16 19.92
N LYS A 158 -7.04 -2.34 20.13
CA LYS A 158 -7.59 -3.29 21.13
C LYS A 158 -7.05 -4.71 20.96
N HIS A 159 -6.71 -5.12 19.74
CA HIS A 159 -6.20 -6.46 19.46
C HIS A 159 -4.67 -6.54 19.40
N LEU A 160 -3.98 -5.40 19.41
CA LEU A 160 -2.52 -5.34 19.45
C LEU A 160 -1.98 -5.40 20.87
N THR A 161 -2.76 -4.98 21.87
CA THR A 161 -2.33 -4.95 23.28
C THR A 161 -3.37 -5.59 24.18
N ASP A 162 -2.94 -6.47 25.10
CA ASP A 162 -3.84 -7.17 26.02
C ASP A 162 -4.51 -6.20 27.03
N LYS A 163 -3.91 -5.02 27.28
CA LYS A 163 -4.51 -3.84 27.96
C LYS A 163 -3.74 -2.57 27.56
N PRO A 164 -4.34 -1.56 26.89
CA PRO A 164 -3.71 -0.25 26.85
C PRO A 164 -3.68 0.30 28.28
N ASP A 165 -2.51 0.65 28.80
CA ASP A 165 -2.40 1.31 30.10
C ASP A 165 -2.89 2.76 29.93
N MET A 166 -4.20 2.94 30.14
CA MET A 166 -4.93 4.18 29.85
C MET A 166 -4.79 5.23 30.96
N GLY A 167 -3.61 5.38 31.57
CA GLY A 167 -3.34 6.19 32.77
C GLY A 167 -3.96 7.60 32.79
N THR A 168 -3.15 8.66 32.72
CA THR A 168 -3.63 10.05 32.57
C THR A 168 -3.38 10.62 31.18
N GLU A 169 -2.87 9.79 30.27
CA GLU A 169 -2.50 10.18 28.92
C GLU A 169 -3.72 10.24 28.01
N GLU A 170 -3.72 11.20 27.08
CA GLU A 170 -4.76 11.31 26.05
C GLU A 170 -4.77 10.02 25.18
N PRO A 171 -5.94 9.42 24.89
CA PRO A 171 -6.03 8.17 24.12
C PRO A 171 -5.25 8.17 22.79
N ALA A 172 -5.20 9.32 22.12
CA ALA A 172 -4.46 9.48 20.87
C ALA A 172 -2.94 9.27 21.05
N GLU A 173 -2.36 9.74 22.16
CA GLU A 173 -0.93 9.57 22.45
C GLU A 173 -0.61 8.09 22.75
N ILE A 174 -1.51 7.40 23.45
CA ILE A 174 -1.40 5.97 23.73
C ILE A 174 -1.42 5.18 22.42
N TYR A 175 -2.37 5.46 21.52
CA TYR A 175 -2.45 4.81 20.21
C TYR A 175 -1.19 5.05 19.38
N GLN A 176 -0.69 6.28 19.35
CA GLN A 176 0.57 6.61 18.66
C GLN A 176 1.75 5.81 19.22
N LYS A 177 1.88 5.71 20.55
CA LYS A 177 2.97 4.94 21.18
C LYS A 177 2.90 3.47 20.81
N ILE A 178 1.71 2.88 20.82
CA ILE A 178 1.49 1.48 20.43
C ILE A 178 1.86 1.28 18.97
N LEU A 179 1.29 2.06 18.05
CA LEU A 179 1.57 1.96 16.61
C LEU A 179 3.07 2.15 16.30
N ARG A 180 3.74 3.12 16.92
CA ARG A 180 5.19 3.34 16.77
C ARG A 180 6.03 2.21 17.37
N SER A 181 5.55 1.55 18.42
CA SER A 181 6.22 0.37 18.99
C SER A 181 6.15 -0.80 18.01
N HIS A 182 4.96 -1.12 17.52
CA HIS A 182 4.78 -2.19 16.54
C HIS A 182 5.53 -1.90 15.24
N LEU A 183 5.54 -0.66 14.76
CA LEU A 183 6.33 -0.28 13.58
C LEU A 183 7.83 -0.59 13.75
N ARG A 184 8.40 -0.36 14.94
CA ARG A 184 9.80 -0.73 15.23
C ARG A 184 10.01 -2.24 15.23
N GLU A 185 9.05 -3.01 15.73
CA GLU A 185 9.08 -4.48 15.70
C GLU A 185 9.03 -5.01 14.27
N LEU A 186 8.13 -4.48 13.43
CA LEU A 186 8.03 -4.85 12.01
C LEU A 186 9.33 -4.57 11.24
N LEU A 187 10.01 -3.47 11.55
CA LEU A 187 11.33 -3.18 10.98
C LEU A 187 12.42 -4.16 11.43
N ARG A 188 12.30 -4.73 12.65
CA ARG A 188 13.17 -5.82 13.11
C ARG A 188 12.85 -7.11 12.38
N GLU A 189 11.58 -7.51 12.33
CA GLU A 189 11.11 -8.71 11.63
C GLU A 189 11.52 -8.68 10.15
N LYS A 190 11.39 -7.54 9.47
CA LYS A 190 11.84 -7.36 8.08
C LYS A 190 13.30 -7.81 7.87
N ARG A 191 14.19 -7.46 8.80
CA ARG A 191 15.60 -7.86 8.73
C ARG A 191 15.78 -9.36 8.93
N GLU A 192 15.00 -9.95 9.83
CA GLU A 192 15.01 -11.39 10.09
C GLU A 192 14.50 -12.16 8.86
N TRP A 193 13.39 -11.73 8.25
CA TRP A 193 12.86 -12.31 7.01
C TRP A 193 13.86 -12.23 5.86
N THR A 194 14.49 -11.08 5.69
CA THR A 194 15.49 -10.90 4.62
C THR A 194 16.68 -11.84 4.81
N ARG A 195 17.17 -12.00 6.05
CA ARG A 195 18.24 -12.96 6.37
C ARG A 195 17.80 -14.40 6.12
N ALA A 196 16.60 -14.76 6.55
CA ALA A 196 16.05 -16.10 6.37
C ALA A 196 15.92 -16.45 4.88
N ILE A 197 15.33 -15.57 4.08
CA ILE A 197 15.18 -15.75 2.62
C ILE A 197 16.56 -15.91 1.95
N ASN A 198 17.51 -15.02 2.26
CA ASN A 198 18.87 -15.10 1.69
C ASN A 198 19.61 -16.38 2.08
N THR A 199 19.35 -16.93 3.27
CA THR A 199 19.94 -18.19 3.73
C THR A 199 19.33 -19.41 3.03
N MET A 200 18.10 -19.28 2.53
CA MET A 200 17.41 -20.36 1.80
C MET A 200 17.62 -20.31 0.29
N GLY A 201 17.94 -19.13 -0.27
CA GLY A 201 18.18 -18.95 -1.70
C GLY A 201 19.19 -19.98 -2.26
N GLY A 202 18.73 -20.82 -3.19
CA GLY A 202 19.55 -21.84 -3.86
C GLY A 202 19.30 -23.29 -3.41
N LYS A 203 18.35 -23.56 -2.51
CA LYS A 203 17.96 -24.94 -2.11
C LYS A 203 16.66 -25.35 -2.80
N SER A 204 16.75 -26.22 -3.82
CA SER A 204 15.62 -26.66 -4.67
C SER A 204 14.47 -27.35 -3.94
N ASN A 205 14.69 -27.87 -2.72
CA ASN A 205 13.68 -28.64 -1.99
C ASN A 205 12.88 -27.80 -0.97
N LEU A 206 13.00 -26.48 -0.99
CA LEU A 206 12.40 -25.56 0.00
C LEU A 206 11.61 -24.41 -0.63
N GLU A 207 11.15 -24.56 -1.87
CA GLU A 207 10.44 -23.49 -2.60
C GLU A 207 9.17 -23.01 -1.87
N ASP A 208 8.39 -23.92 -1.28
CA ASP A 208 7.19 -23.56 -0.50
C ASP A 208 7.55 -22.80 0.78
N VAL A 209 8.65 -23.18 1.44
CA VAL A 209 9.14 -22.46 2.64
C VAL A 209 9.63 -21.07 2.24
N GLU A 210 10.33 -20.93 1.11
CA GLU A 210 10.78 -19.63 0.60
C GLU A 210 9.59 -18.73 0.25
N THR A 211 8.57 -19.31 -0.39
CA THR A 211 7.31 -18.62 -0.71
C THR A 211 6.60 -18.16 0.56
N LEU A 212 6.54 -19.02 1.58
CA LEU A 212 5.98 -18.68 2.88
C LEU A 212 6.73 -17.51 3.54
N LEU A 213 8.07 -17.51 3.53
CA LEU A 213 8.87 -16.41 4.06
C LEU A 213 8.65 -15.09 3.29
N LYS A 214 8.50 -15.15 1.96
CA LYS A 214 8.17 -13.99 1.13
C LYS A 214 6.79 -13.42 1.47
N LEU A 215 5.80 -14.28 1.72
CA LEU A 215 4.48 -13.86 2.19
C LEU A 215 4.56 -13.21 3.58
N TYR A 216 5.33 -13.81 4.50
CA TYR A 216 5.57 -13.22 5.82
C TYR A 216 6.14 -11.81 5.69
N GLN A 217 7.19 -11.63 4.88
CA GLN A 217 7.80 -10.33 4.61
C GLN A 217 6.80 -9.31 4.06
N ASN A 218 5.95 -9.71 3.12
CA ASN A 218 4.99 -8.81 2.48
C ASN A 218 3.88 -8.36 3.43
N VAL A 219 3.41 -9.23 4.33
CA VAL A 219 2.47 -8.79 5.38
C VAL A 219 3.14 -7.79 6.31
N SER A 220 4.37 -8.03 6.77
CA SER A 220 5.06 -7.06 7.65
C SER A 220 5.25 -5.70 6.95
N ARG A 221 5.46 -5.68 5.62
CA ARG A 221 5.47 -4.43 4.82
C ARG A 221 4.10 -3.75 4.78
N MET A 222 3.05 -4.50 4.48
CA MET A 222 1.67 -3.97 4.42
C MET A 222 1.21 -3.43 5.77
N GLU A 223 1.56 -4.12 6.86
CA GLU A 223 1.26 -3.69 8.23
C GLU A 223 2.01 -2.40 8.59
N ALA A 224 3.27 -2.24 8.15
CA ALA A 224 4.00 -1.00 8.34
C ALA A 224 3.32 0.18 7.61
N VAL A 225 2.80 -0.03 6.40
CA VAL A 225 2.01 0.98 5.68
C VAL A 225 0.70 1.26 6.38
N LEU A 226 0.01 0.23 6.88
CA LEU A 226 -1.21 0.41 7.67
C LEU A 226 -0.94 1.24 8.93
N HIS A 227 0.14 0.99 9.65
CA HIS A 227 0.52 1.79 10.81
C HIS A 227 0.83 3.23 10.46
N GLY A 228 1.51 3.48 9.33
CA GLY A 228 1.72 4.83 8.82
C GLY A 228 0.39 5.55 8.55
N GLN A 229 -0.53 4.86 7.88
CA GLN A 229 -1.87 5.37 7.57
C GLN A 229 -2.68 5.69 8.84
N LEU A 230 -2.64 4.80 9.84
CA LEU A 230 -3.33 5.00 11.12
C LEU A 230 -2.69 6.10 11.97
N LEU A 231 -1.36 6.27 11.93
CA LEU A 231 -0.69 7.38 12.59
C LEU A 231 -1.14 8.73 12.02
N SER A 232 -1.33 8.83 10.70
CA SER A 232 -1.87 10.03 10.07
C SER A 232 -3.26 10.41 10.60
N LEU A 233 -4.10 9.46 11.05
CA LEU A 233 -5.39 9.76 11.68
C LEU A 233 -5.27 10.42 13.07
N THR A 234 -4.12 10.29 13.73
CA THR A 234 -3.88 10.85 15.07
C THR A 234 -3.27 12.26 15.03
N GLU A 235 -2.68 12.65 13.89
CA GLU A 235 -1.99 13.93 13.74
C GLU A 235 -2.98 14.96 13.17
N ARG A 236 -3.23 16.07 13.89
CA ARG A 236 -4.29 17.07 13.60
C ARG A 236 -4.13 17.87 12.28
N ASN A 237 -3.22 17.46 11.40
CA ASN A 237 -2.95 18.06 10.09
C ASN A 237 -3.20 17.06 8.96
N SER A 238 -4.27 16.25 9.05
CA SER A 238 -4.45 15.08 8.21
C SER A 238 -5.27 15.35 6.95
N ASP A 239 -4.72 16.11 6.00
CA ASP A 239 -5.19 16.07 4.60
C ASP A 239 -4.93 14.70 3.93
N GLU A 240 -4.35 13.70 4.62
CA GLU A 240 -3.42 12.76 3.96
C GLU A 240 -3.84 11.29 3.81
N VAL A 241 -4.91 10.79 4.45
CA VAL A 241 -5.32 9.37 4.24
C VAL A 241 -6.84 9.16 4.27
N ARG A 242 -7.39 8.73 3.13
CA ARG A 242 -8.82 8.43 2.98
C ARG A 242 -9.21 7.07 3.60
N PRO A 243 -10.42 6.92 4.16
CA PRO A 243 -10.88 5.65 4.74
C PRO A 243 -10.79 4.45 3.76
N SER A 244 -11.11 4.67 2.48
CA SER A 244 -11.01 3.62 1.45
C SER A 244 -9.58 3.08 1.27
N VAL A 245 -8.56 3.92 1.48
CA VAL A 245 -7.15 3.54 1.39
C VAL A 245 -6.81 2.60 2.54
N ILE A 246 -7.16 2.98 3.77
CA ILE A 246 -6.98 2.16 4.96
C ILE A 246 -7.69 0.82 4.79
N ARG A 247 -8.95 0.84 4.34
CA ARG A 247 -9.75 -0.36 4.08
C ARG A 247 -9.07 -1.27 3.07
N ARG A 248 -8.53 -0.73 1.98
CA ARG A 248 -7.88 -1.55 0.95
C ARG A 248 -6.56 -2.16 1.44
N THR A 249 -5.72 -1.39 2.14
CA THR A 249 -4.52 -1.90 2.81
C THR A 249 -4.85 -3.07 3.73
N ALA A 250 -5.90 -2.92 4.54
CA ALA A 250 -6.37 -3.94 5.46
C ALA A 250 -6.89 -5.21 4.72
N LYS A 251 -7.65 -5.06 3.62
CA LYS A 251 -8.07 -6.19 2.77
C LYS A 251 -6.89 -6.95 2.18
N ASN A 252 -5.86 -6.23 1.72
CA ASN A 252 -4.64 -6.84 1.20
C ASN A 252 -3.88 -7.63 2.28
N ILE A 253 -3.85 -7.15 3.53
CA ILE A 253 -3.25 -7.91 4.65
C ILE A 253 -4.02 -9.20 4.90
N VAL A 254 -5.36 -9.15 4.95
CA VAL A 254 -6.19 -10.35 5.13
C VAL A 254 -5.95 -11.37 4.03
N TYR A 255 -5.94 -10.94 2.76
CA TYR A 255 -5.63 -11.81 1.62
C TYR A 255 -4.26 -12.49 1.75
N LEU A 256 -3.23 -11.75 2.14
CA LEU A 256 -1.90 -12.34 2.36
C LEU A 256 -1.89 -13.31 3.53
N CYS A 257 -2.64 -13.05 4.61
CA CYS A 257 -2.80 -13.99 5.71
C CYS A 257 -3.48 -15.29 5.26
N GLU A 258 -4.51 -15.22 4.41
CA GLU A 258 -5.14 -16.41 3.81
C GLU A 258 -4.13 -17.24 3.01
N LYS A 259 -3.28 -16.59 2.19
CA LYS A 259 -2.21 -17.29 1.46
C LYS A 259 -1.17 -17.94 2.37
N ILE A 260 -0.89 -17.33 3.51
CA ILE A 260 0.02 -17.90 4.51
C ILE A 260 -0.60 -19.11 5.19
N HIS A 261 -1.91 -19.08 5.49
CA HIS A 261 -2.62 -20.26 5.99
C HIS A 261 -2.61 -21.39 4.96
N GLU A 262 -2.90 -21.10 3.69
CA GLU A 262 -2.86 -22.10 2.60
C GLU A 262 -1.48 -22.79 2.49
N ILE A 263 -0.40 -22.03 2.39
CA ILE A 263 0.96 -22.59 2.25
C ILE A 263 1.45 -23.21 3.56
N GLY A 264 1.15 -22.58 4.70
CA GLY A 264 1.49 -23.11 6.01
C GLY A 264 0.85 -24.47 6.25
N ASP A 265 -0.45 -24.62 5.96
CA ASP A 265 -1.17 -25.88 6.14
C ASP A 265 -0.67 -26.95 5.16
N LYS A 266 -0.32 -26.57 3.92
CA LYS A 266 0.36 -27.47 2.98
C LYS A 266 1.66 -28.01 3.58
N LEU A 267 2.54 -27.13 4.06
CA LEU A 267 3.83 -27.50 4.65
C LEU A 267 3.70 -28.34 5.93
N LEU A 268 2.69 -28.09 6.77
CA LEU A 268 2.44 -28.87 7.99
C LEU A 268 1.95 -30.29 7.68
N ASN A 269 1.35 -30.52 6.52
CA ASN A 269 0.95 -31.84 6.04
C ASN A 269 2.10 -32.58 5.32
N GLU A 270 3.19 -31.90 5.01
CA GLU A 270 4.39 -32.47 4.42
C GLU A 270 5.41 -32.88 5.50
N ALA A 271 6.35 -33.77 5.15
CA ALA A 271 7.40 -34.22 6.06
C ALA A 271 8.53 -33.18 6.21
N VAL A 272 8.18 -31.98 6.70
CA VAL A 272 9.13 -30.91 7.02
C VAL A 272 9.91 -31.23 8.31
N SER A 273 11.06 -30.56 8.50
CA SER A 273 11.83 -30.73 9.74
C SER A 273 11.06 -30.20 10.95
N THR A 274 11.31 -30.78 12.13
CA THR A 274 10.67 -30.37 13.40
C THR A 274 10.89 -28.89 13.73
N GLU A 275 12.04 -28.35 13.32
CA GLU A 275 12.38 -26.92 13.48
C GLU A 275 11.49 -26.03 12.61
N VAL A 276 11.30 -26.39 11.34
CA VAL A 276 10.42 -25.67 10.42
C VAL A 276 8.97 -25.78 10.88
N TYR A 277 8.53 -26.97 11.28
CA TYR A 277 7.19 -27.18 11.83
C TYR A 277 6.91 -26.26 13.03
N ARG A 278 7.83 -26.21 14.00
CA ARG A 278 7.69 -25.36 15.19
C ARG A 278 7.62 -23.87 14.82
N ALA A 279 8.50 -23.43 13.92
CA ALA A 279 8.51 -22.04 13.46
C ALA A 279 7.20 -21.66 12.78
N ILE A 280 6.64 -22.52 11.92
CA ILE A 280 5.35 -22.27 11.26
C ILE A 280 4.23 -22.10 12.29
N ILE A 281 4.14 -22.99 13.28
CA ILE A 281 3.10 -22.91 14.33
C ILE A 281 3.26 -21.65 15.19
N GLU A 282 4.49 -21.31 15.57
CA GLU A 282 4.78 -20.11 16.35
C GLU A 282 4.36 -18.84 15.59
N HIS A 283 4.76 -18.71 14.33
CA HIS A 283 4.38 -17.56 13.50
C HIS A 283 2.88 -17.51 13.19
N LYS A 284 2.23 -18.66 12.96
CA LYS A 284 0.77 -18.75 12.79
C LYS A 284 0.04 -18.23 14.03
N THR A 285 0.51 -18.58 15.22
CA THR A 285 -0.06 -18.11 16.50
C THR A 285 0.16 -16.62 16.70
N ASN A 286 1.39 -16.13 16.50
CA ASN A 286 1.72 -14.72 16.64
C ASN A 286 0.88 -13.83 15.72
N ARG A 287 0.54 -14.33 14.52
CA ARG A 287 -0.26 -13.59 13.54
C ARG A 287 -1.75 -13.53 13.79
N GLN A 288 -2.30 -14.44 14.60
CA GLN A 288 -3.74 -14.39 14.92
C GLN A 288 -4.15 -13.05 15.53
N ARG A 289 -3.25 -12.43 16.31
CA ARG A 289 -3.48 -11.11 16.92
C ARG A 289 -3.59 -10.01 15.86
N ILE A 290 -2.64 -9.96 14.92
CA ILE A 290 -2.63 -8.98 13.82
C ILE A 290 -3.84 -9.22 12.90
N GLU A 291 -4.13 -10.47 12.56
CA GLU A 291 -5.29 -10.81 11.73
C GLU A 291 -6.61 -10.38 12.40
N ALA A 292 -6.76 -10.59 13.71
CA ALA A 292 -7.90 -10.12 14.47
C ALA A 292 -7.99 -8.58 14.49
N ALA A 293 -6.86 -7.89 14.68
CA ALA A 293 -6.80 -6.42 14.64
C ALA A 293 -7.24 -5.87 13.29
N VAL A 294 -6.71 -6.42 12.19
CA VAL A 294 -7.04 -6.00 10.82
C VAL A 294 -8.49 -6.32 10.48
N LYS A 295 -9.03 -7.47 10.89
CA LYS A 295 -10.45 -7.81 10.69
C LYS A 295 -11.36 -6.87 11.47
N SER A 296 -11.04 -6.56 12.72
CA SER A 296 -11.78 -5.60 13.55
C SER A 296 -11.80 -4.20 12.92
N LEU A 297 -10.66 -3.76 12.39
CA LEU A 297 -10.53 -2.52 11.63
C LEU A 297 -11.42 -2.52 10.38
N LEU A 298 -11.41 -3.60 9.60
CA LEU A 298 -12.25 -3.73 8.40
C LEU A 298 -13.73 -3.64 8.72
N THR A 299 -14.20 -4.39 9.74
CA THR A 299 -15.60 -4.33 10.17
C THR A 299 -16.01 -2.91 10.54
N THR A 300 -15.16 -2.21 11.31
CA THR A 300 -15.43 -0.82 11.72
C THR A 300 -15.49 0.12 10.52
N LEU A 301 -14.56 0.02 9.57
CA LEU A 301 -14.56 0.83 8.35
C LEU A 301 -15.75 0.51 7.44
N GLU A 302 -16.18 -0.75 7.37
CA GLU A 302 -17.35 -1.15 6.57
C GLU A 302 -18.67 -0.63 7.17
N GLU A 303 -18.79 -0.60 8.50
CA GLU A 303 -19.92 0.04 9.18
C GLU A 303 -19.96 1.55 8.93
N LEU A 304 -18.82 2.23 8.99
CA LEU A 304 -18.72 3.68 8.78
C LEU A 304 -18.97 4.08 7.32
N LEU A 305 -18.53 3.26 6.37
CA LEU A 305 -18.68 3.53 4.94
C LEU A 305 -19.99 2.99 4.34
N ALA A 306 -20.85 2.36 5.14
CA ALA A 306 -22.14 1.89 4.69
C ALA A 306 -23.10 3.07 4.41
N PRO A 307 -23.83 3.06 3.28
CA PRO A 307 -24.80 4.11 2.98
C PRO A 307 -25.94 4.08 4.00
N GLY A 308 -25.91 5.02 4.95
CA GLY A 308 -26.90 5.16 6.04
C GLY A 308 -26.33 5.26 7.47
N GLY A 309 -25.01 5.21 7.67
CA GLY A 309 -24.37 5.15 9.00
C GLY A 309 -24.37 6.42 9.85
N SER A 310 -24.71 7.60 9.29
CA SER A 310 -24.79 8.84 10.07
C SER A 310 -26.16 9.01 10.75
N ALA A 311 -26.45 8.21 11.77
CA ALA A 311 -27.63 8.39 12.60
C ALA A 311 -27.35 8.03 14.07
N SER A 312 -26.75 8.96 14.84
CA SER A 312 -27.15 9.28 16.22
C SER A 312 -26.26 10.37 16.84
N SER A 313 -26.47 11.64 16.48
CA SER A 313 -26.18 12.75 17.39
C SER A 313 -27.48 13.15 18.07
N GLY A 314 -27.89 12.39 19.08
CA GLY A 314 -28.98 12.77 19.98
C GLY A 314 -28.51 13.89 20.89
N GLY A 315 -28.84 15.13 20.51
CA GLY A 315 -28.61 16.30 21.35
C GLY A 315 -29.45 16.24 22.62
N THR A 316 -28.80 16.22 23.77
CA THR A 316 -29.43 16.60 25.03
C THR A 316 -29.46 18.12 25.12
N HIS A 317 -30.56 18.73 24.70
CA HIS A 317 -30.94 20.06 25.14
C HIS A 317 -31.17 20.02 26.65
N SER A 318 -30.25 20.61 27.42
CA SER A 318 -30.48 20.97 28.81
C SER A 318 -31.42 22.16 28.86
N THR A 319 -32.70 21.94 29.15
CA THR A 319 -33.61 22.99 29.58
C THR A 319 -33.27 23.37 31.02
N THR A 320 -32.72 24.57 31.18
CA THR A 320 -32.73 25.36 32.40
C THR A 320 -34.17 25.59 32.85
N GLU A 321 -34.58 25.01 33.98
CA GLU A 321 -35.69 25.51 34.78
C GLU A 321 -35.12 26.34 35.93
N ALA A 322 -35.51 27.61 35.91
CA ALA A 322 -35.32 28.57 36.99
C ALA A 322 -36.28 28.23 38.13
N THR A 323 -35.75 27.99 39.33
CA THR A 323 -36.52 28.14 40.56
C THR A 323 -36.28 29.54 41.12
N SER A 324 -37.33 30.33 41.05
CA SER A 324 -37.53 31.54 41.84
C SER A 324 -38.42 31.15 43.01
N GLU A 325 -37.93 31.33 44.24
CA GLU A 325 -38.59 31.69 45.51
C GLU A 325 -37.75 31.22 46.71
#